data_AF-A0A2J5I6L5-F1
#
_entry.id   AF-A0A2J5I6L5-F1
#
_cell.length_a   1.000
_cell.length_b   1.000
_cell.length_c   1.000
_cell.angle_alpha   90.00
_cell.angle_beta   90.00
_cell.angle_gamma   90.00
#
_symmetry.space_group_name_H-M   'P 1'
#
loop_
_entity.id
_entity.type
_entity.pdbx_description
1 polymer ?
#
loop_
_entity_poly.entity_id
_entity_poly.type
_entity_poly.pdbx_seq_one_letter_code
_entity_poly.pdbx_strand_id
1 'polypeptide(L)'
;MDTPVVDHTSLGASPTERRNSLERHLQMRPDAKDLKDRHILLDTSVAPSLQAARQDLARQRTTDALKKQLEHRPERGELVERNILPDTTAAPALQAHARDLERQMRADRLDHKIQERPQPEQLIEQGILSEEEDPRRGAA
;
A
#
# COMPACT_ATOMS: atom_id res chain seq x y z
N MET A 1 -20.47 -4.85 -20.57
CA MET A 1 -20.52 -6.27 -20.19
C MET A 1 -20.67 -7.07 -21.47
N ASP A 2 -19.56 -7.42 -22.12
CA ASP A 2 -19.58 -8.28 -23.30
C ASP A 2 -19.88 -9.71 -22.85
N THR A 3 -21.08 -10.20 -23.18
CA THR A 3 -21.47 -11.59 -22.96
C THR A 3 -20.67 -12.49 -23.89
N PRO A 4 -20.11 -13.63 -23.41
CA PRO A 4 -19.42 -14.56 -24.30
C PRO A 4 -20.41 -15.06 -25.35
N VAL A 5 -20.13 -14.79 -26.63
CA VAL A 5 -20.90 -15.31 -27.76
C VAL A 5 -20.56 -16.80 -27.86
N VAL A 6 -21.41 -17.63 -27.28
CA VAL A 6 -21.31 -19.08 -27.40
C VAL A 6 -21.88 -19.49 -28.75
N ASP A 7 -21.13 -20.28 -29.53
CA ASP A 7 -21.64 -20.83 -30.79
C ASP A 7 -22.70 -21.89 -30.50
N HIS A 8 -23.92 -21.67 -31.01
CA HIS A 8 -25.06 -22.59 -30.88
C HIS A 8 -25.30 -23.41 -32.15
N THR A 9 -24.40 -23.38 -33.14
CA THR A 9 -24.54 -24.15 -34.39
C THR A 9 -24.54 -25.66 -34.10
N SER A 10 -25.62 -26.35 -34.49
CA SER A 10 -25.75 -27.80 -34.29
C SER A 10 -24.61 -28.58 -34.94
N LEU A 11 -24.12 -29.64 -34.28
CA LEU A 11 -23.09 -30.54 -34.83
C LEU A 11 -23.53 -31.26 -36.11
N GLY A 12 -24.85 -31.40 -36.34
CA GLY A 12 -25.44 -31.93 -37.58
C GLY A 12 -25.67 -30.88 -38.69
N ALA A 13 -25.28 -29.62 -38.47
CA ALA A 13 -25.43 -28.56 -39.46
C ALA A 13 -24.57 -28.81 -40.71
N SER A 14 -25.03 -28.26 -41.83
CA SER A 14 -24.33 -28.42 -43.10
C SER A 14 -22.89 -27.88 -43.01
N PRO A 15 -21.94 -28.44 -43.78
CA PRO A 15 -20.56 -27.94 -43.79
C PRO A 15 -20.46 -26.43 -44.04
N THR A 16 -21.38 -25.88 -44.84
CA THR A 16 -21.45 -24.47 -45.18
C THR A 16 -21.85 -23.61 -43.97
N GLU A 17 -22.87 -24.01 -43.22
CA GLU A 17 -23.31 -23.29 -42.01
C GLU A 17 -22.22 -23.29 -40.94
N ARG A 18 -21.55 -24.43 -40.73
CA ARG A 18 -20.42 -24.53 -39.81
C ARG A 18 -19.26 -23.62 -40.21
N ARG A 19 -18.94 -23.55 -41.50
CA ARG A 19 -17.90 -22.65 -42.04
C ARG A 19 -18.25 -21.19 -41.74
N ASN A 20 -19.48 -20.79 -42.02
CA ASN A 20 -19.93 -19.41 -41.84
C ASN A 20 -19.95 -19.00 -40.35
N SER A 21 -20.33 -19.92 -39.44
CA SER A 21 -20.24 -19.67 -37.99
C SER A 21 -18.79 -19.48 -37.54
N LEU A 22 -17.88 -20.37 -37.95
CA LEU A 22 -16.47 -20.28 -37.59
C LEU A 22 -15.83 -18.97 -38.06
N GLU A 23 -16.13 -18.55 -39.29
CA GLU A 23 -15.65 -17.28 -39.85
C GLU A 23 -16.04 -16.08 -38.98
N ARG A 24 -17.30 -16.03 -38.52
CA ARG A 24 -17.78 -14.98 -37.60
C ARG A 24 -17.00 -14.97 -36.28
N HIS A 25 -16.75 -16.13 -35.69
CA HIS A 25 -16.03 -16.22 -34.41
C HIS A 25 -14.54 -15.90 -34.54
N LEU A 26 -13.92 -16.19 -35.69
CA LEU A 26 -12.53 -15.80 -35.95
C LEU A 26 -12.37 -14.29 -36.13
N GLN A 27 -13.37 -13.59 -36.67
CA GLN A 27 -13.36 -12.12 -36.77
C GLN A 27 -13.49 -11.44 -35.41
N MET A 28 -14.27 -12.02 -34.50
CA MET A 28 -14.51 -11.49 -33.15
C MET A 28 -13.55 -12.06 -32.09
N ARG A 29 -12.51 -12.79 -32.50
CA ARG A 29 -11.60 -13.45 -31.56
C ARG A 29 -10.75 -12.39 -30.85
N PRO A 30 -10.55 -12.47 -29.51
CA PRO A 30 -9.64 -11.59 -28.79
C PRO A 30 -8.19 -11.73 -29.24
N ASP A 31 -7.43 -10.65 -29.15
CA ASP A 31 -6.00 -10.67 -29.44
C ASP A 31 -5.22 -11.48 -28.40
N ALA A 32 -4.07 -12.02 -28.81
CA ALA A 32 -3.22 -12.81 -27.92
C ALA A 32 -2.74 -11.98 -26.72
N LYS A 33 -2.57 -10.66 -26.90
CA LYS A 33 -2.24 -9.72 -25.83
C LYS A 33 -3.38 -9.61 -24.81
N ASP A 34 -4.62 -9.41 -25.26
CA ASP A 34 -5.78 -9.33 -24.39
C ASP A 34 -5.98 -10.62 -23.58
N LEU A 35 -5.72 -11.78 -24.18
CA LEU A 35 -5.79 -13.06 -23.49
C LEU A 35 -4.71 -13.19 -22.39
N LYS A 36 -3.53 -12.60 -22.57
CA LYS A 36 -2.48 -12.54 -21.55
C LYS A 36 -2.84 -11.59 -20.42
N ASP A 37 -3.33 -10.40 -20.76
CA ASP A 37 -3.75 -9.38 -19.79
C ASP A 37 -4.91 -9.90 -18.93
N ARG A 38 -5.80 -10.71 -19.52
CA ARG A 38 -6.87 -11.43 -18.81
C ARG A 38 -6.42 -12.70 -18.09
N HIS A 39 -5.12 -13.00 -18.09
CA HIS A 39 -4.51 -14.16 -17.44
C HIS A 39 -5.06 -15.51 -17.95
N ILE A 40 -5.55 -15.56 -19.20
CA ILE A 40 -6.01 -16.78 -19.87
C ILE A 40 -4.81 -17.46 -20.54
N LEU A 41 -4.02 -16.70 -21.30
CA LEU A 41 -2.74 -17.16 -21.84
C LEU A 41 -1.62 -16.74 -20.89
N LEU A 42 -0.64 -17.62 -20.68
CA LEU A 42 0.54 -17.30 -19.90
C LEU A 42 1.47 -16.38 -20.71
N ASP A 43 1.86 -15.25 -20.14
CA ASP A 43 2.87 -14.37 -20.75
C ASP A 43 4.28 -14.90 -20.49
N THR A 44 4.66 -15.95 -21.20
CA THR A 44 5.98 -16.57 -21.06
C THR A 44 6.63 -16.78 -22.42
N SER A 45 7.92 -16.48 -22.51
CA SER A 45 8.76 -16.79 -23.69
C SER A 45 9.26 -18.25 -23.69
N VAL A 46 8.78 -19.08 -22.77
CA VAL A 46 9.26 -20.47 -22.61
C VAL A 46 8.39 -21.40 -23.44
N ALA A 47 8.99 -22.49 -23.92
CA ALA A 47 8.28 -23.54 -24.63
C ALA A 47 7.06 -24.05 -23.81
N PRO A 48 5.92 -24.36 -24.45
CA PRO A 48 4.69 -24.79 -23.77
C PRO A 48 4.88 -25.94 -22.78
N SER A 49 5.78 -26.88 -23.08
CA SER A 49 6.08 -28.03 -22.20
C SER A 49 6.75 -27.65 -20.87
N LEU A 50 7.44 -26.51 -20.82
CA LEU A 50 8.18 -26.05 -19.63
C LEU A 50 7.41 -25.03 -18.80
N GLN A 51 6.23 -24.59 -19.25
CA GLN A 51 5.46 -23.55 -18.57
C GLN A 51 5.06 -23.97 -17.16
N ALA A 52 4.63 -25.22 -16.97
CA ALA A 52 4.28 -25.77 -15.67
C ALA A 52 5.48 -25.77 -14.71
N ALA A 53 6.62 -26.31 -15.15
CA ALA A 53 7.85 -26.34 -14.34
C ALA A 53 8.33 -24.94 -13.96
N ARG A 54 8.23 -23.96 -14.86
CA ARG A 54 8.54 -22.55 -14.55
C ARG A 54 7.60 -21.99 -13.48
N GLN A 55 6.30 -22.27 -13.57
CA GLN A 55 5.32 -21.79 -12.60
C GLN A 55 5.58 -22.41 -11.21
N ASP A 56 5.89 -23.70 -11.15
CA ASP A 56 6.21 -24.38 -9.90
C ASP A 56 7.49 -23.84 -9.26
N LEU A 57 8.53 -23.60 -10.07
CA LEU A 57 9.75 -22.95 -9.59
C LEU A 57 9.47 -21.53 -9.08
N ALA A 58 8.65 -20.76 -9.78
CA ALA A 58 8.27 -19.41 -9.34
C ALA A 58 7.52 -19.47 -8.00
N ARG A 59 6.58 -20.41 -7.84
CA ARG A 59 5.89 -20.66 -6.58
C ARG A 59 6.87 -21.01 -5.47
N GLN A 60 7.76 -21.98 -5.68
CA GLN A 60 8.77 -22.38 -4.70
C GLN A 60 9.66 -21.20 -4.26
N ARG A 61 10.13 -20.40 -5.21
CA ARG A 61 10.89 -19.17 -4.89
C ARG A 61 10.09 -18.20 -4.03
N THR A 62 8.81 -17.98 -4.35
CA THR A 62 7.96 -17.10 -3.54
C THR A 62 7.67 -17.68 -2.15
N THR A 63 7.50 -19.00 -2.02
CA THR A 63 7.27 -19.64 -0.71
C THR A 63 8.52 -19.58 0.16
N ASP A 64 9.70 -19.80 -0.41
CA ASP A 64 10.97 -19.76 0.32
C ASP A 64 11.28 -18.32 0.76
N ALA A 65 11.06 -17.35 -0.12
CA ALA A 65 11.22 -15.93 0.22
C ALA A 65 10.25 -15.50 1.33
N LEU A 66 8.97 -15.89 1.24
CA LEU A 66 7.97 -15.62 2.27
C LEU A 66 8.36 -16.26 3.60
N LYS A 67 8.79 -17.52 3.59
CA LYS A 67 9.24 -18.23 4.80
C LYS A 67 10.37 -17.47 5.49
N LYS A 68 11.40 -17.06 4.74
CA LYS A 68 12.51 -16.27 5.26
C LYS A 68 12.05 -14.93 5.86
N GLN A 69 11.10 -14.26 5.22
CA GLN A 69 10.55 -12.99 5.72
C GLN A 69 9.71 -13.18 6.99
N LEU A 70 8.97 -14.27 7.10
CA LEU A 70 8.20 -14.61 8.29
C LEU A 70 9.09 -14.97 9.48
N GLU A 71 10.22 -15.65 9.25
CA GLU A 71 11.22 -15.96 10.28
C GLU A 71 11.86 -14.70 10.89
N HIS A 72 12.00 -13.63 10.09
CA HIS A 72 12.58 -12.34 10.51
C HIS A 72 11.50 -11.27 10.70
N ARG A 73 10.27 -11.67 11.01
CA ARG A 73 9.17 -10.73 11.18
C ARG A 73 9.39 -9.91 12.47
N PRO A 74 9.49 -8.58 12.40
CA PRO A 74 9.64 -7.75 13.58
C PRO A 74 8.36 -7.76 14.42
N GLU A 75 8.54 -7.68 15.73
CA GLU A 75 7.44 -7.56 16.69
C GLU A 75 6.77 -6.18 16.60
N ARG A 76 5.53 -6.06 17.09
CA ARG A 76 4.81 -4.77 17.10
C ARG A 76 5.60 -3.70 17.86
N GLY A 77 6.26 -4.07 18.97
CA GLY A 77 7.06 -3.14 19.78
C GLY A 77 8.16 -2.45 18.98
N GLU A 78 8.94 -3.23 18.22
CA GLU A 78 10.01 -2.71 17.35
C GLU A 78 9.47 -1.73 16.30
N LEU A 79 8.29 -2.03 15.73
CA LEU A 79 7.66 -1.14 14.75
C LEU A 79 7.18 0.18 15.37
N VAL A 80 6.75 0.15 16.64
CA VAL A 80 6.37 1.34 17.41
C VAL A 80 7.59 2.18 17.76
N GLU A 81 8.67 1.55 18.25
CA GLU A 81 9.93 2.24 18.56
C GLU A 81 10.53 2.93 17.32
N ARG A 82 10.43 2.27 16.15
CA ARG A 82 10.86 2.84 14.87
C ARG A 82 9.87 3.85 14.28
N ASN A 83 8.81 4.22 15.00
CA ASN A 83 7.75 5.15 14.58
C ASN A 83 7.04 4.74 13.26
N ILE A 84 7.02 3.46 12.94
CA ILE A 84 6.28 2.90 11.79
C ILE A 84 4.82 2.71 12.17
N LEU A 85 4.57 2.13 13.35
CA LEU A 85 3.22 1.99 13.91
C LEU A 85 2.99 3.01 15.03
N PRO A 86 1.76 3.53 15.18
CA PRO A 86 1.42 4.35 16.33
C PRO A 86 1.34 3.51 17.60
N ASP A 87 1.80 4.06 18.72
CA ASP A 87 1.62 3.45 20.04
C ASP A 87 0.20 3.70 20.56
N THR A 88 -0.78 3.01 19.99
CA THR A 88 -2.17 3.12 20.43
C THR A 88 -2.85 1.77 20.44
N THR A 89 -3.80 1.62 21.35
CA THR A 89 -4.73 0.49 21.44
C THR A 89 -6.00 0.74 20.63
N ALA A 90 -6.13 1.90 19.98
CA ALA A 90 -7.26 2.22 19.12
C ALA A 90 -7.35 1.27 17.92
N ALA A 91 -8.59 0.95 17.53
CA ALA A 91 -8.86 0.11 16.37
C ALA A 91 -8.25 0.71 15.09
N PRO A 92 -7.77 -0.10 14.12
CA PRO A 92 -7.07 0.38 12.93
C PRO A 92 -7.79 1.50 12.16
N ALA A 93 -9.12 1.43 12.08
CA ALA A 93 -9.93 2.44 11.40
C ALA A 93 -9.92 3.82 12.10
N LEU A 94 -9.64 3.87 13.40
CA LEU A 94 -9.67 5.11 14.20
C LEU A 94 -8.28 5.70 14.45
N GLN A 95 -7.21 4.96 14.15
CA GLN A 95 -5.83 5.40 14.47
C GLN A 95 -5.48 6.73 13.80
N ALA A 96 -5.92 6.94 12.56
CA ALA A 96 -5.70 8.19 11.84
C ALA A 96 -6.37 9.38 12.57
N HIS A 97 -7.67 9.27 12.85
CA HIS A 97 -8.42 10.31 13.55
C HIS A 97 -7.90 10.57 14.96
N ALA A 98 -7.53 9.52 15.70
CA ALA A 98 -6.94 9.66 17.03
C ALA A 98 -5.62 10.44 16.98
N ARG A 99 -4.76 10.16 16.01
CA ARG A 99 -3.48 10.87 15.82
C ARG A 99 -3.68 12.33 15.45
N ASP A 100 -4.66 12.63 14.61
CA ASP A 100 -4.98 14.00 14.23
C ASP A 100 -5.51 14.82 15.42
N LEU A 101 -6.42 14.22 16.20
CA LEU A 101 -6.92 14.82 17.43
C LEU A 101 -5.79 15.07 18.43
N GLU A 102 -4.93 14.07 18.67
CA GLU A 102 -3.80 14.20 19.59
C GLU A 102 -2.84 15.32 19.17
N ARG A 103 -2.61 15.46 17.86
CA ARG A 103 -1.79 16.55 17.31
C ARG A 103 -2.44 17.91 17.58
N GLN A 104 -3.74 18.05 17.33
CA GLN A 104 -4.47 19.30 17.59
C GLN A 104 -4.45 19.66 19.07
N MET A 105 -4.77 18.71 19.95
CA MET A 105 -4.71 18.92 21.40
C MET A 105 -3.31 19.32 21.87
N ARG A 106 -2.25 18.72 21.31
CA ARG A 106 -0.86 19.11 21.61
C ARG A 106 -0.54 20.53 21.12
N ALA A 107 -1.04 20.92 19.95
CA ALA A 107 -0.84 22.26 19.42
C ALA A 107 -1.54 23.31 20.30
N ASP A 108 -2.82 23.11 20.64
CA ASP A 108 -3.59 24.03 21.46
C ASP A 108 -2.97 24.18 22.87
N ARG A 109 -2.54 23.05 23.46
CA ARG A 109 -1.87 23.07 24.77
C ARG A 109 -0.53 23.80 24.72
N LEU A 110 0.21 23.66 23.62
CA LEU A 110 1.47 24.37 23.44
C LEU A 110 1.23 25.87 23.27
N ASP A 111 0.21 26.25 22.50
CA ASP A 111 -0.14 27.65 22.25
C ASP A 111 -0.48 28.38 23.55
N HIS A 112 -1.33 27.79 24.40
CA HIS A 112 -1.63 28.35 25.72
C HIS A 112 -0.38 28.53 26.60
N LYS A 113 0.52 27.54 26.63
CA LYS A 113 1.78 27.65 27.41
C LYS A 113 2.73 28.71 26.88
N ILE A 114 2.71 28.97 25.57
CA ILE A 114 3.50 30.02 24.94
C ILE A 114 2.90 31.40 25.25
N GLN A 115 1.58 31.53 25.31
CA GLN A 115 0.91 32.78 25.70
C GLN A 115 1.24 33.17 27.14
N GLU A 116 1.34 32.20 28.05
CA GLU A 116 1.72 32.39 29.46
C GLU A 116 3.25 32.42 29.67
N ARG A 117 4.04 32.60 28.62
CA ARG A 117 5.51 32.59 28.73
C ARG A 117 5.97 33.72 29.66
N PRO A 118 6.70 33.41 30.75
CA PRO A 118 7.20 34.43 31.67
C PRO A 118 8.23 35.32 30.98
N GLN A 119 8.24 36.60 31.35
CA GLN A 119 9.19 37.57 30.84
C GLN A 119 10.58 37.33 31.45
N PRO A 120 11.67 37.73 30.76
CA PRO A 120 13.03 37.57 31.27
C PRO A 120 13.23 38.13 32.69
N GLU A 121 12.62 39.27 33.00
CA GLU A 121 12.68 39.91 34.33
C GLU A 121 12.16 38.98 35.44
N GLN A 122 11.04 38.29 35.18
CA GLN A 122 10.43 37.38 36.15
C GLN A 122 11.34 36.18 36.41
N LEU A 123 12.12 35.76 35.41
CA LEU A 123 13.09 34.67 35.55
C LEU A 123 14.35 35.10 36.31
N ILE A 124 14.76 36.38 36.20
CA ILE A 124 15.84 36.96 36.98
C ILE A 124 15.45 37.06 38.46
N GLU A 125 14.23 37.54 38.75
CA GLU A 125 13.70 37.61 40.12
C GLU A 125 13.61 36.22 40.77
N GLN A 126 13.28 35.19 39.99
CA GLN A 126 13.25 33.80 40.44
C GLN A 126 14.65 33.16 40.55
N GLY A 127 15.73 33.88 40.21
CA GLY A 127 17.11 33.40 40.27
C GLY A 127 17.46 32.33 39.23
N ILE A 128 16.65 32.20 38.17
CA ILE A 128 16.86 31.24 37.08
C ILE A 128 17.79 31.85 36.02
N LEU A 129 17.64 33.14 35.75
CA LEU A 129 18.50 33.91 34.85
C LEU A 129 19.34 34.90 35.67
N SER A 130 20.61 35.07 35.29
CA SER A 130 21.43 36.17 35.79
C SER A 130 21.18 37.46 34.98
N GLU A 131 21.48 38.63 35.55
CA GLU A 131 21.32 39.93 34.86
C GLU A 131 22.20 40.05 33.60
N GLU A 132 23.29 39.29 33.54
CA GLU A 132 24.21 39.24 32.40
C GLU A 132 23.67 38.37 31.25
N GLU A 133 22.84 37.37 31.58
CA GLU A 133 22.23 36.44 30.63
C GLU A 133 20.86 36.92 30.10
N ASP A 134 20.45 38.15 30.40
CA ASP A 134 19.19 38.71 29.89
C ASP A 134 19.21 38.76 28.35
N PRO A 135 18.31 38.01 27.66
CA PRO A 135 18.27 37.94 26.20
C PRO A 135 17.96 39.30 25.54
N ARG A 136 17.52 40.31 26.29
CA ARG A 136 17.29 41.67 25.79
C ARG A 136 18.55 42.53 25.77
N ARG A 137 19.59 42.18 26.55
CA ARG A 137 20.86 42.94 26.61
C ARG A 137 21.80 42.66 25.45
N GLY A 138 21.72 41.48 24.82
CA GLY A 138 22.60 41.06 23.72
C GLY A 138 22.10 41.38 22.31
N ALA A 139 20.98 42.11 22.17
CA ALA A 139 20.38 42.47 20.88
C ALA A 139 20.73 43.91 20.43
N ALA A 140 21.98 44.34 20.67
CA ALA A 140 22.57 45.58 20.14
C ALA A 140 23.84 45.27 19.36
#